data_AF-A0A2T7GAW5-F1
#
_entry.id   AF-A0A2T7GAW5-F1
#
_cell.length_a   1.000
_cell.length_b   1.000
_cell.length_c   1.000
_cell.angle_alpha   90.00
_cell.angle_beta   90.00
_cell.angle_gamma   90.00
#
_symmetry.space_group_name_H-M   'P 1'
#
loop_
_entity.id
_entity.type
_entity.pdbx_description
1 polymer ?
#
loop_
_entity_poly.entity_id
_entity_poly.type
_entity_poly.pdbx_seq_one_letter_code
_entity_poly.pdbx_strand_id
1 'polypeptide(L)'
;MADENDEHNVEGLLRKNAELLADIKTLKGRVATLEAERDAAQEARDTANAEVQRVKLDEPLENSVASMFSVPWRIMRPVIEEHFKFDLGEDGKPVFSDIEGNPVSLGERDAVFAPDDLRQAMMAVPDLAAAMRPPRGGGARGNDGGVSPTPVKSGSEKVAPRLGLR
;
A
#
# COMPACT_ATOMS: atom_id res chain seq x y z
N MET A 1 -76.69 1.38 -25.30
CA MET A 1 -76.17 1.75 -23.96
C MET A 1 -74.99 0.86 -23.52
N ALA A 2 -74.26 0.22 -24.45
CA ALA A 2 -73.06 -0.57 -24.12
C ALA A 2 -71.77 0.17 -24.51
N ASP A 3 -71.78 0.94 -25.60
CA ASP A 3 -70.57 1.59 -26.13
C ASP A 3 -69.97 2.71 -25.24
N GLU A 4 -70.79 3.54 -24.59
CA GLU A 4 -70.27 4.66 -23.76
C GLU A 4 -69.49 4.20 -22.51
N ASN A 5 -69.78 3.00 -21.99
CA ASN A 5 -69.10 2.46 -20.81
C ASN A 5 -67.74 1.83 -21.18
N ASP A 6 -67.62 1.29 -22.40
CA ASP A 6 -66.39 0.71 -22.92
C ASP A 6 -65.40 1.78 -23.38
N GLU A 7 -65.87 2.88 -23.99
CA GLU A 7 -65.02 4.03 -24.37
C GLU A 7 -64.39 4.71 -23.13
N HIS A 8 -65.17 4.94 -22.07
CA HIS A 8 -64.65 5.49 -20.81
C HIS A 8 -63.62 4.58 -20.12
N ASN A 9 -63.75 3.26 -20.28
CA ASN A 9 -62.80 2.29 -19.72
C ASN A 9 -61.47 2.30 -20.50
N VAL A 10 -61.53 2.45 -21.83
CA VAL A 10 -60.32 2.56 -22.68
C VAL A 10 -59.55 3.84 -22.40
N GLU A 11 -60.22 4.99 -22.24
CA GLU A 11 -59.56 6.25 -21.86
C GLU A 11 -58.88 6.17 -20.48
N GLY A 12 -59.54 5.53 -19.51
CA GLY A 12 -58.97 5.30 -18.17
C GLY A 12 -57.71 4.43 -18.21
N LEU A 13 -57.71 3.37 -19.02
CA LEU A 13 -56.54 2.51 -19.23
C LEU A 13 -55.39 3.24 -19.92
N LEU A 14 -55.67 4.08 -20.93
CA LEU A 14 -54.66 4.89 -21.61
C LEU A 14 -54.02 5.91 -20.67
N ARG A 15 -54.83 6.57 -19.82
CA ARG A 15 -54.32 7.51 -18.82
C ARG A 15 -53.41 6.81 -17.81
N LYS A 16 -53.81 5.65 -17.29
CA LYS A 16 -53.01 4.87 -16.34
C LYS A 16 -51.74 4.32 -17.00
N ASN A 17 -51.80 3.95 -18.27
CA ASN A 17 -50.62 3.55 -19.03
C ASN A 17 -49.62 4.70 -19.16
N ALA A 18 -50.09 5.92 -19.49
CA ALA A 18 -49.25 7.11 -19.55
C ALA A 18 -48.60 7.44 -18.18
N GLU A 19 -49.36 7.32 -17.09
CA GLU A 19 -48.85 7.49 -15.72
C GLU A 19 -47.76 6.45 -15.38
N LEU A 20 -48.01 5.17 -15.63
CA LEU A 20 -47.02 4.11 -15.39
C LEU A 20 -45.77 4.28 -16.25
N LEU A 21 -45.91 4.75 -17.50
CA LEU A 21 -44.75 5.05 -18.35
C LEU A 21 -43.94 6.23 -17.82
N ALA A 22 -44.59 7.27 -17.29
CA ALA A 22 -43.92 8.40 -16.65
C ALA A 22 -43.19 7.96 -15.37
N ASP A 23 -43.81 7.10 -14.57
CA ASP A 23 -43.20 6.53 -13.37
C ASP A 23 -42.01 5.64 -13.71
N ILE A 24 -42.13 4.76 -14.70
CA ILE A 24 -41.01 3.93 -15.18
C ILE A 24 -39.86 4.81 -15.65
N LYS A 25 -40.14 5.89 -16.38
CA LYS A 25 -39.09 6.83 -16.83
C LYS A 25 -38.41 7.51 -15.64
N THR A 26 -39.19 7.93 -14.65
CA THR A 26 -38.68 8.55 -13.42
C THR A 26 -37.83 7.58 -12.61
N LEU A 27 -38.29 6.34 -12.44
CA LEU A 27 -37.57 5.28 -11.73
C LEU A 27 -36.28 4.91 -12.45
N LYS A 28 -36.29 4.77 -13.78
CA LYS A 28 -35.08 4.54 -14.58
C LYS A 28 -34.06 5.66 -14.40
N GLY A 29 -34.52 6.91 -14.38
CA GLY A 29 -33.66 8.07 -14.09
C GLY A 29 -33.02 7.97 -12.71
N ARG A 30 -33.81 7.65 -11.68
CA ARG A 30 -33.31 7.47 -10.30
C ARG A 30 -32.32 6.32 -10.18
N VAL A 31 -32.58 5.19 -10.82
CA VAL A 31 -31.66 4.05 -10.83
C VAL A 31 -30.33 4.45 -11.46
N ALA A 32 -30.33 5.09 -12.62
CA ALA A 32 -29.10 5.56 -13.26
C ALA A 32 -28.31 6.54 -12.38
N THR A 33 -28.99 7.44 -11.67
CA THR A 33 -28.34 8.35 -10.70
C THR A 33 -27.71 7.58 -9.53
N LEU A 34 -28.44 6.64 -8.92
CA LEU A 34 -27.95 5.85 -7.79
C LEU A 34 -26.79 4.92 -8.19
N GLU A 35 -26.80 4.38 -9.40
CA GLU A 35 -25.68 3.60 -9.93
C GLU A 35 -24.43 4.46 -10.07
N ALA A 36 -24.56 5.66 -10.65
CA ALA A 36 -23.45 6.61 -10.77
C ALA A 36 -22.91 7.05 -9.39
N GLU A 37 -23.79 7.32 -8.42
CA GLU A 37 -23.39 7.66 -7.05
C GLU A 37 -22.67 6.50 -6.35
N ARG A 38 -23.15 5.27 -6.54
CA ARG A 38 -22.52 4.07 -5.97
C ARG A 38 -21.15 3.82 -6.57
N ASP A 39 -20.99 3.97 -7.88
CA ASP A 39 -19.70 3.79 -8.54
C ASP A 39 -18.69 4.87 -8.10
N ALA A 40 -19.12 6.14 -8.00
CA ALA A 40 -18.29 7.22 -7.47
C ALA A 40 -17.89 7.00 -5.99
N ALA A 41 -18.82 6.49 -5.17
CA ALA A 41 -18.53 6.17 -3.77
C ALA A 41 -17.56 4.97 -3.64
N GLN A 42 -17.64 3.99 -4.54
CA GLN A 42 -16.69 2.88 -4.60
C GLN A 42 -15.29 3.36 -4.96
N GLU A 43 -15.16 4.20 -6.00
CA GLU A 43 -13.87 4.77 -6.40
C GLU A 43 -13.24 5.62 -5.28
N ALA A 44 -14.05 6.43 -4.59
CA ALA A 44 -13.60 7.22 -3.44
C ALA A 44 -13.15 6.34 -2.28
N ARG A 45 -13.88 5.26 -1.98
CA ARG A 45 -13.51 4.28 -0.96
C ARG A 45 -12.19 3.59 -1.30
N ASP A 46 -12.03 3.14 -2.53
CA ASP A 46 -10.83 2.42 -2.96
C ASP A 46 -9.59 3.33 -2.93
N THR A 47 -9.75 4.58 -3.35
CA THR A 47 -8.71 5.61 -3.24
C THR A 47 -8.32 5.86 -1.78
N ALA A 48 -9.31 6.00 -0.89
CA ALA A 48 -9.05 6.20 0.53
C ALA A 48 -8.37 4.98 1.18
N ASN A 49 -8.77 3.76 0.81
CA ASN A 49 -8.14 2.53 1.31
C ASN A 49 -6.68 2.42 0.84
N ALA A 50 -6.41 2.72 -0.43
CA ALA A 50 -5.06 2.73 -0.97
C ALA A 50 -4.18 3.76 -0.24
N GLU A 51 -4.72 4.96 0.05
CA GLU A 51 -4.00 5.99 0.81
C GLU A 51 -3.72 5.54 2.25
N VAL A 52 -4.69 4.91 2.92
CA VAL A 52 -4.50 4.37 4.28
C VAL A 52 -3.44 3.29 4.30
N GLN A 53 -3.45 2.36 3.34
CA GLN A 53 -2.44 1.32 3.22
C GLN A 53 -1.07 1.93 2.95
N ARG A 54 -0.97 2.89 2.02
CA ARG A 54 0.26 3.60 1.69
C ARG A 54 0.90 4.24 2.91
N VAL A 55 0.12 5.01 3.67
CA VAL A 55 0.62 5.81 4.81
C VAL A 55 0.87 4.94 6.05
N LYS A 56 0.02 3.95 6.33
CA LYS A 56 0.13 3.16 7.56
C LYS A 56 1.03 1.94 7.44
N LEU A 57 1.20 1.39 6.24
CA LEU A 57 1.92 0.14 6.01
C LEU A 57 3.14 0.37 5.11
N ASP A 58 2.92 0.76 3.86
CA ASP A 58 3.96 0.73 2.83
C ASP A 58 5.09 1.74 3.12
N GLU A 59 4.75 2.99 3.47
CA GLU A 59 5.75 4.02 3.81
C GLU A 59 6.56 3.65 5.07
N PRO A 60 5.94 3.25 6.21
CA PRO A 60 6.69 2.77 7.36
C PRO A 60 7.55 1.54 7.08
N LEU A 61 7.06 0.62 6.26
CA LEU A 61 7.79 -0.59 5.86
C LEU A 61 9.03 -0.19 5.04
N GLU A 62 8.85 0.62 3.99
CA GLU A 62 9.96 1.11 3.17
C GLU A 62 10.98 1.87 4.01
N ASN A 63 10.56 2.78 4.88
CA ASN A 63 11.46 3.55 5.74
C ASN A 63 12.26 2.66 6.70
N SER A 64 11.63 1.62 7.24
CA SER A 64 12.28 0.69 8.17
C SER A 64 13.27 -0.21 7.44
N VAL A 65 12.88 -0.71 6.27
CA VAL A 65 13.56 -1.83 5.62
C VAL A 65 14.52 -1.39 4.50
N ALA A 66 14.25 -0.29 3.81
CA ALA A 66 15.07 0.16 2.67
C ALA A 66 16.54 0.41 3.06
N SER A 67 16.79 0.85 4.29
CA SER A 67 18.15 1.05 4.80
C SER A 67 18.91 -0.25 5.14
N MET A 68 18.21 -1.39 5.21
CA MET A 68 18.80 -2.68 5.55
C MET A 68 19.43 -3.39 4.36
N PHE A 69 19.00 -3.06 3.14
CA PHE A 69 19.44 -3.71 1.91
C PHE A 69 20.43 -2.84 1.14
N SER A 70 21.37 -3.50 0.46
CA SER A 70 22.29 -2.85 -0.48
C SER A 70 21.64 -2.52 -1.83
N VAL A 71 20.42 -3.03 -2.07
CA VAL A 71 19.65 -2.94 -3.31
C VAL A 71 18.42 -2.05 -3.09
N PRO A 72 17.97 -1.26 -4.09
CA PRO A 72 16.78 -0.43 -3.97
C PRO A 72 15.52 -1.19 -3.52
N TRP A 73 14.71 -0.57 -2.64
CA TRP A 73 13.48 -1.14 -2.11
C TRP A 73 12.54 -1.70 -3.18
N ARG A 74 12.36 -0.98 -4.30
CA ARG A 74 11.49 -1.42 -5.41
C ARG A 74 11.87 -2.77 -6.01
N ILE A 75 13.14 -3.16 -5.93
CA ILE A 75 13.63 -4.45 -6.42
C ILE A 75 13.52 -5.52 -5.32
N MET A 76 13.74 -5.13 -4.06
CA MET A 76 13.66 -6.06 -2.93
C MET A 76 12.23 -6.39 -2.51
N ARG A 77 11.29 -5.46 -2.66
CA ARG A 77 9.90 -5.62 -2.22
C ARG A 77 9.25 -6.92 -2.74
N PRO A 78 9.29 -7.24 -4.05
CA PRO A 78 8.73 -8.50 -4.55
C PRO A 78 9.36 -9.74 -3.91
N VAL A 79 10.69 -9.73 -3.71
CA VAL A 79 11.42 -10.85 -3.09
C VAL A 79 11.03 -11.01 -1.62
N ILE A 80 10.78 -9.91 -0.91
CA ILE A 80 10.29 -9.98 0.47
C ILE A 80 8.85 -10.50 0.50
N GLU A 81 8.00 -10.05 -0.43
CA GLU A 81 6.60 -10.47 -0.56
C GLU A 81 6.46 -11.96 -0.96
N GLU A 82 7.50 -12.58 -1.52
CA GLU A 82 7.57 -14.04 -1.74
C GLU A 82 7.73 -14.86 -0.45
N HIS A 83 8.18 -14.24 0.64
CA HIS A 83 8.44 -14.92 1.92
C HIS A 83 7.56 -14.43 3.06
N PHE A 84 7.06 -13.20 2.98
CA PHE A 84 6.33 -12.56 4.05
C PHE A 84 5.13 -11.81 3.52
N LYS A 85 4.11 -11.74 4.36
CA LYS A 85 2.90 -10.95 4.13
C LYS A 85 2.83 -9.82 5.15
N PHE A 86 2.54 -8.63 4.64
CA PHE A 86 2.33 -7.43 5.45
C PHE A 86 0.91 -6.95 5.21
N ASP A 87 0.13 -6.86 6.28
CA ASP A 87 -1.27 -6.42 6.22
C ASP A 87 -1.54 -5.40 7.33
N LEU A 88 -2.65 -4.68 7.22
CA LEU A 88 -3.20 -3.92 8.34
C LEU A 88 -4.18 -4.81 9.12
N GLY A 89 -3.91 -5.01 10.41
CA GLY A 89 -4.80 -5.72 11.32
C GLY A 89 -6.10 -4.95 11.57
N GLU A 90 -7.05 -5.57 12.28
CA GLU A 90 -8.36 -4.97 12.59
C GLU A 90 -8.25 -3.68 13.42
N ASP A 91 -7.18 -3.53 14.19
CA ASP A 91 -6.86 -2.32 14.96
C ASP A 91 -6.17 -1.23 14.11
N GLY A 92 -5.98 -1.49 12.82
CA GLY A 92 -5.33 -0.59 11.86
C GLY A 92 -3.82 -0.51 12.04
N LYS A 93 -3.20 -1.44 12.76
CA LYS A 93 -1.74 -1.54 12.89
C LYS A 93 -1.15 -2.52 11.88
N PRO A 94 0.09 -2.29 11.41
CA PRO A 94 0.82 -3.27 10.62
C PRO A 94 0.98 -4.62 11.33
N VAL A 95 0.64 -5.69 10.63
CA VAL A 95 0.85 -7.08 11.03
C VAL A 95 1.86 -7.71 10.09
N PHE A 96 2.74 -8.53 10.66
CA PHE A 96 3.81 -9.22 9.96
C PHE A 96 3.61 -10.73 10.11
N SER A 97 3.38 -11.42 9.00
CA SER A 97 3.16 -12.86 8.95
C SER A 97 3.99 -13.50 7.84
N ASP A 98 4.10 -14.82 7.87
CA ASP A 98 4.60 -15.59 6.74
C ASP A 98 3.59 -15.59 5.57
N ILE A 99 3.95 -16.23 4.45
CA ILE A 99 3.07 -16.39 3.28
C ILE A 99 1.81 -17.23 3.56
N GLU A 100 1.83 -18.06 4.59
CA GLU A 100 0.71 -18.92 5.00
C GLU A 100 -0.25 -18.19 5.97
N GLY A 101 0.13 -17.00 6.43
CA GLY A 101 -0.63 -16.17 7.36
C GLY A 101 -0.33 -16.45 8.84
N ASN A 102 0.70 -17.24 9.15
CA ASN A 102 1.11 -17.47 10.53
C ASN A 102 2.03 -16.34 11.02
N PRO A 103 1.99 -15.98 12.32
CA PRO A 103 2.95 -15.06 12.91
C PRO A 103 4.39 -15.55 12.71
N VAL A 104 5.28 -14.67 12.29
CA VAL A 104 6.69 -15.01 12.14
C VAL A 104 7.30 -15.18 13.52
N SER A 105 7.84 -16.36 13.84
CA SER A 105 8.47 -16.63 15.13
C SER A 105 9.96 -16.31 15.13
N LEU A 106 10.42 -15.56 16.14
CA LEU A 106 11.83 -15.26 16.40
C LEU A 106 12.30 -16.02 17.65
N GLY A 107 12.25 -17.35 17.58
CA GLY A 107 12.64 -18.23 18.68
C GLY A 107 11.49 -18.47 19.67
N GLU A 108 11.53 -17.82 20.84
CA GLU A 108 10.51 -18.00 21.90
C GLU A 108 9.38 -16.95 21.86
N ARG A 109 9.45 -15.99 20.94
CA ARG A 109 8.43 -14.93 20.79
C ARG A 109 8.05 -14.72 19.33
N ASP A 110 6.86 -14.19 19.13
CA ASP A 110 6.41 -13.73 17.82
C ASP A 110 7.08 -12.39 17.47
N ALA A 111 7.37 -12.23 16.18
CA ALA A 111 7.90 -11.01 15.61
C ALA A 111 6.84 -9.91 15.64
N VAL A 112 7.25 -8.73 16.04
CA VAL A 112 6.42 -7.53 15.96
C VAL A 112 6.88 -6.71 14.75
N PHE A 113 6.01 -5.83 14.24
CA PHE A 113 6.38 -4.86 13.22
C PHE A 113 7.34 -3.79 13.80
N ALA A 114 8.58 -4.18 14.02
CA ALA A 114 9.67 -3.36 14.54
C ALA A 114 10.93 -3.59 13.67
N PRO A 115 11.77 -2.56 13.45
CA PRO A 115 12.91 -2.68 12.54
C PRO A 115 13.86 -3.85 12.87
N ASP A 116 14.15 -4.08 14.14
CA ASP A 116 15.07 -5.16 14.54
C ASP A 116 14.48 -6.56 14.31
N ASP A 117 13.18 -6.74 14.56
CA ASP A 117 12.45 -7.98 14.33
C ASP A 117 12.34 -8.29 12.84
N LEU A 118 12.01 -7.26 12.03
CA LEU A 118 11.98 -7.37 10.57
C LEU A 118 13.34 -7.78 10.02
N ARG A 119 14.42 -7.14 10.50
CA ARG A 119 15.78 -7.51 10.12
C ARG A 119 16.10 -8.95 10.48
N GLN A 120 15.77 -9.37 11.70
CA GLN A 120 16.05 -10.73 12.17
C GLN A 120 15.30 -11.78 11.34
N ALA A 121 14.02 -11.54 11.05
CA ALA A 121 13.22 -12.41 10.20
C ALA A 121 13.76 -12.47 8.77
N MET A 122 14.13 -11.33 8.18
CA MET A 122 14.72 -11.28 6.85
C MET A 122 16.09 -11.96 6.79
N MET A 123 16.87 -11.96 7.88
CA MET A 123 18.16 -12.65 7.94
C MET A 123 18.01 -14.17 8.01
N ALA A 124 16.84 -14.68 8.43
CA ALA A 124 16.55 -16.10 8.42
C ALA A 124 16.35 -16.66 7.00
N VAL A 125 15.98 -15.80 6.04
CA VAL A 125 15.82 -16.17 4.62
C VAL A 125 17.16 -16.03 3.90
N PRO A 126 17.71 -17.11 3.29
CA PRO A 126 19.04 -17.08 2.67
C PRO A 126 19.22 -15.98 1.60
N ASP A 127 18.23 -15.78 0.75
CA ASP A 127 18.30 -14.85 -0.38
C ASP A 127 18.27 -13.38 0.10
N LEU A 128 17.39 -13.07 1.05
CA LEU A 128 17.32 -11.74 1.67
C LEU A 128 18.58 -11.46 2.51
N ALA A 129 19.09 -12.46 3.24
CA ALA A 129 20.33 -12.34 3.99
C ALA A 129 21.53 -12.03 3.08
N ALA A 130 21.56 -12.55 1.86
CA ALA A 130 22.61 -12.22 0.88
C ALA A 130 22.53 -10.74 0.45
N ALA A 131 21.33 -10.19 0.25
CA ALA A 131 21.13 -8.81 -0.16
C ALA A 131 21.40 -7.77 0.95
N MET A 132 21.29 -8.16 2.22
CA MET A 132 21.65 -7.33 3.38
C MET A 132 23.14 -7.32 3.71
N ARG A 133 23.93 -8.26 3.16
CA ARG A 133 25.38 -8.24 3.39
C ARG A 133 25.99 -7.00 2.75
N PRO A 134 26.90 -6.30 3.45
CA PRO A 134 27.65 -5.23 2.82
C PRO A 134 28.36 -5.79 1.59
N PRO A 135 28.46 -5.03 0.49
CA PRO A 135 29.13 -5.49 -0.71
C PRO A 135 30.55 -5.92 -0.31
N ARG A 136 30.82 -7.22 -0.39
CA ARG A 136 32.17 -7.75 -0.33
C ARG A 136 32.84 -7.35 -1.64
N GLY A 137 33.27 -6.10 -1.70
CA GLY A 137 34.16 -5.62 -2.75
C GLY A 137 35.36 -6.55 -2.78
N GLY A 138 35.52 -7.25 -3.90
CA GLY A 138 36.74 -7.94 -4.25
C GLY A 138 37.85 -6.91 -4.25
N GLY A 139 38.58 -6.84 -3.14
CA GLY A 139 39.87 -6.18 -3.10
C GLY A 139 40.76 -6.94 -4.06
N ALA A 140 40.90 -6.42 -5.28
CA ALA A 140 42.10 -6.69 -6.05
C ALA A 140 43.27 -6.31 -5.12
N ARG A 141 43.99 -7.33 -4.62
CA ARG A 141 45.27 -7.13 -3.95
C ARG A 141 46.23 -6.60 -5.03
N GLY A 142 46.20 -5.28 -5.23
CA GLY A 142 47.29 -4.55 -5.84
C GLY A 142 48.48 -4.68 -4.91
N ASN A 143 49.37 -5.57 -5.30
CA ASN A 143 50.70 -5.69 -4.74
C ASN A 143 51.47 -4.41 -5.08
N ASP A 144 51.60 -3.46 -4.16
CA ASP A 144 52.76 -2.57 -4.08
C ASP A 144 52.90 -1.98 -2.67
N GLY A 145 54.12 -2.10 -2.15
CA GLY A 145 54.43 -2.03 -0.74
C GLY A 145 54.50 -0.64 -0.12
N GLY A 146 54.48 -0.66 1.22
CA GLY A 146 55.30 0.22 2.05
C GLY A 146 54.83 1.66 2.22
N VAL A 147 54.26 1.94 3.40
CA VAL A 147 54.73 2.90 4.41
C VAL A 147 53.51 3.41 5.21
N SER A 148 53.43 3.04 6.48
CA SER A 148 52.60 3.75 7.46
C SER A 148 53.26 5.10 7.79
N PRO A 149 52.45 6.15 8.01
CA PRO A 149 52.48 6.75 9.34
C PRO A 149 51.09 7.13 9.89
N THR A 150 51.08 7.23 11.21
CA THR A 150 50.01 7.44 12.21
C THR A 150 49.30 8.83 12.12
N PRO A 151 48.18 9.02 12.89
CA PRO A 151 47.07 9.91 12.55
C PRO A 151 47.20 11.33 13.11
N VAL A 152 46.54 12.32 12.48
CA VAL A 152 46.39 13.67 13.07
C VAL A 152 45.02 14.32 12.76
N LYS A 153 44.31 14.61 13.87
CA LYS A 153 43.35 15.68 14.20
C LYS A 153 42.03 15.86 13.45
N SER A 154 40.99 15.75 14.29
CA SER A 154 39.69 16.42 14.25
C SER A 154 39.74 17.88 13.76
N GLY A 155 38.92 18.19 12.76
CA GLY A 155 38.54 19.54 12.37
C GLY A 155 37.02 19.65 12.32
N SER A 156 36.51 20.58 13.11
CA SER A 156 35.10 20.93 13.37
C SER A 156 34.15 20.96 12.18
N GLU A 157 32.99 20.36 12.40
CA GLU A 157 31.69 20.62 11.76
C GLU A 157 31.40 22.13 11.64
N LYS A 158 31.12 22.62 10.42
CA LYS A 158 30.58 23.97 10.20
C LYS A 158 29.12 23.86 9.79
N VAL A 159 28.24 24.16 10.74
CA VAL A 159 26.82 24.44 10.57
C VAL A 159 26.63 25.77 9.80
N ALA A 160 25.60 25.80 8.95
CA ALA A 160 25.26 26.81 7.94
C ALA A 160 24.95 28.24 8.44
N PRO A 161 24.67 29.17 7.51
CA PRO A 161 23.53 30.05 7.69
C PRO A 161 22.50 29.95 6.56
N ARG A 162 21.24 29.99 7.02
CA ARG A 162 19.99 30.12 6.27
C ARG A 162 19.83 31.52 5.65
N LEU A 163 19.02 31.57 4.59
CA LEU A 163 18.37 32.73 3.96
C LEU A 163 19.26 33.75 3.23
N GLY A 164 19.00 33.87 1.92
CA GLY A 164 19.34 35.03 1.10
C GLY A 164 18.32 35.19 -0.02
N LEU A 165 17.17 35.78 0.31
CA LEU A 165 16.26 36.38 -0.67
C LEU A 165 17.01 37.45 -1.46
N ARG A 166 17.01 37.33 -2.79
CA ARG A 166 17.00 38.45 -3.72
C ARG A 166 16.09 38.11 -4.88
#